data_AF-A0AAV5U1L8-F1
#
_entry.id   AF-A0AAV5U1L8-F1
#
_cell.length_a   1.000
_cell.length_b   1.000
_cell.length_c   1.000
_cell.angle_alpha   90.00
_cell.angle_beta   90.00
_cell.angle_gamma   90.00
#
_symmetry.space_group_name_H-M   'P 1'
#
loop_
_entity.id
_entity.type
_entity.pdbx_description
1 polymer ?
#
loop_
_entity_poly.entity_id
_entity_poly.type
_entity_poly.pdbx_seq_one_letter_code
_entity_poly.pdbx_strand_id
1 'polypeptide(L)'
;METHETTEKPPMFRKPKKKIEVRKKNHDEDYDDFDGAKKFEDVKELQKSRERKNGLNSLESAVGKERAAQISSGEGFSMGSGGLVLTGQQRAKLEAAGIEAGMREQFEKETMLRDEDEELRKYIEAGIVGDKKQSESSSGPTHRPQETEILMRAAAKMAGVRSNEEKELLSNQMLAGIPEVNLGINARMSNIVATEAKKKELLEKAMRKAAGLPEPEPKEEPDKKRRRGNFQPRR
;
A
#
# COMPACT_ATOMS: atom_id res chain seq x y z
N MET A 1 55.90 -16.45 22.37
CA MET A 1 54.62 -17.01 21.88
C MET A 1 53.93 -17.61 23.09
N GLU A 2 52.99 -16.90 23.70
CA GLU A 2 52.18 -17.40 24.81
C GLU A 2 50.72 -17.12 24.48
N THR A 3 49.93 -18.18 24.33
CA THR A 3 48.51 -18.14 23.99
C THR A 3 47.70 -18.12 25.28
N HIS A 4 47.02 -17.01 25.58
CA HIS A 4 46.04 -16.96 26.66
C HIS A 4 44.70 -17.54 26.17
N GLU A 5 44.39 -18.77 26.57
CA GLU A 5 43.06 -19.37 26.45
C GLU A 5 42.09 -18.70 27.44
N THR A 6 41.09 -17.99 26.93
CA THR A 6 39.98 -17.48 27.73
C THR A 6 38.92 -18.57 27.90
N THR A 7 38.91 -19.23 29.06
CA THR A 7 37.84 -20.17 29.43
C THR A 7 36.56 -19.40 29.78
N GLU A 8 35.63 -19.27 28.83
CA GLU A 8 34.31 -18.70 29.06
C GLU A 8 33.44 -19.70 29.85
N LYS A 9 33.01 -19.30 31.06
CA LYS A 9 32.09 -20.11 31.88
C LYS A 9 30.68 -20.02 31.29
N PRO A 10 29.93 -21.14 31.20
CA PRO A 10 28.58 -21.12 30.64
C PRO A 10 27.60 -20.33 31.52
N PRO A 11 26.57 -19.69 30.92
CA PRO A 11 25.61 -18.89 31.65
C PRO A 11 24.73 -19.77 32.56
N MET A 12 24.80 -19.52 33.88
CA MET A 12 23.94 -20.21 34.85
C MET A 12 22.56 -19.52 34.95
N PHE A 13 21.50 -20.21 34.58
CA PHE A 13 20.13 -19.76 34.78
C PHE A 13 19.69 -19.98 36.24
N ARG A 14 19.13 -18.93 36.88
CA ARG A 14 18.61 -19.00 38.25
C ARG A 14 17.34 -19.87 38.27
N LYS A 15 17.32 -20.91 39.10
CA LYS A 15 16.15 -21.77 39.28
C LYS A 15 15.00 -20.97 39.93
N PRO A 16 13.74 -21.17 39.49
CA PRO A 16 12.59 -20.49 40.08
C PRO A 16 12.38 -20.93 41.54
N LYS A 17 12.16 -19.96 42.44
CA LYS A 17 12.01 -20.18 43.89
C LYS A 17 10.65 -20.75 44.32
N LYS A 18 9.73 -21.00 43.38
CA LYS A 18 8.37 -21.48 43.67
C LYS A 18 8.16 -22.85 43.04
N LYS A 19 7.60 -23.79 43.82
CA LYS A 19 7.13 -25.08 43.28
C LYS A 19 6.00 -24.78 42.31
N ILE A 20 6.21 -25.13 41.03
CA ILE A 20 5.14 -25.14 40.04
C ILE A 20 4.30 -26.37 40.35
N GLU A 21 3.04 -26.18 40.72
CA GLU A 21 2.09 -27.26 40.91
C GLU A 21 1.72 -27.84 39.54
N VAL A 22 2.42 -28.91 39.14
CA VAL A 22 2.05 -29.68 37.97
C VAL A 22 0.85 -30.54 38.35
N ARG A 23 -0.30 -30.31 37.71
CA ARG A 23 -1.50 -31.15 37.89
C ARG A 23 -1.12 -32.60 37.59
N LYS A 24 -1.26 -33.49 38.60
CA LYS A 24 -1.25 -34.93 38.37
C LYS A 24 -2.57 -35.29 37.68
N LYS A 25 -2.47 -35.95 36.53
CA LYS A 25 -3.64 -36.53 35.86
C LYS A 25 -4.00 -37.80 36.64
N ASN A 26 -4.90 -37.69 37.60
CA ASN A 26 -5.52 -38.85 38.21
C ASN A 26 -6.45 -39.45 37.16
N HIS A 27 -6.15 -40.69 36.76
CA HIS A 27 -7.02 -41.51 35.94
C HIS A 27 -7.79 -42.39 36.91
N ASP A 28 -8.82 -41.81 37.52
CA ASP A 28 -9.87 -42.59 38.16
C ASP A 28 -11.04 -42.53 37.19
N GLU A 29 -11.23 -43.64 36.48
CA GLU A 29 -12.46 -43.93 35.75
C GLU A 29 -13.56 -44.27 36.76
N ASP A 30 -14.79 -43.97 36.34
CA ASP A 30 -16.07 -44.18 37.03
C ASP A 30 -16.48 -43.04 37.97
N TYR A 31 -17.39 -42.18 37.49
CA TYR A 31 -18.69 -41.80 38.10
C TYR A 31 -19.36 -40.70 37.24
N ASP A 32 -20.50 -41.03 36.63
CA ASP A 32 -21.51 -40.18 35.98
C ASP A 32 -21.05 -38.97 35.12
N ASP A 33 -20.76 -39.25 33.84
CA ASP A 33 -20.53 -38.27 32.76
C ASP A 33 -21.65 -37.20 32.66
N PHE A 34 -22.88 -37.55 33.06
CA PHE A 34 -24.05 -36.66 33.03
C PHE A 34 -23.99 -35.54 34.08
N ASP A 35 -23.36 -35.78 35.24
CA ASP A 35 -23.25 -34.80 36.33
C ASP A 35 -22.01 -33.90 36.17
N GLY A 36 -20.96 -34.42 35.50
CA GLY A 36 -19.80 -33.64 35.06
C GLY A 36 -20.14 -32.64 33.95
N ALA A 37 -20.96 -33.03 32.97
CA ALA A 37 -21.39 -32.16 31.89
C ALA A 37 -22.20 -30.95 32.40
N LYS A 38 -23.15 -31.17 33.32
CA LYS A 38 -23.93 -30.08 33.94
C LYS A 38 -23.06 -29.11 34.72
N LYS A 39 -22.14 -29.61 35.54
CA LYS A 39 -21.17 -28.76 36.27
C LYS A 39 -20.29 -27.97 35.32
N PHE A 40 -19.90 -28.54 34.18
CA PHE A 40 -19.11 -27.84 33.17
C PHE A 40 -19.94 -26.75 32.47
N GLU A 41 -21.20 -27.03 32.14
CA GLU A 41 -22.13 -26.05 31.58
C GLU A 41 -22.39 -24.89 32.55
N ASP A 42 -22.64 -25.17 33.82
CA ASP A 42 -22.82 -24.19 34.88
C ASP A 42 -21.57 -23.30 35.04
N VAL A 43 -20.37 -23.90 35.02
CA VAL A 43 -19.10 -23.16 35.09
C VAL A 43 -18.88 -22.30 33.84
N LYS A 44 -19.25 -22.80 32.66
CA LYS A 44 -19.15 -22.06 31.39
C LYS A 44 -20.14 -20.89 31.36
N GLU A 45 -21.33 -21.05 31.91
CA GLU A 45 -22.32 -19.97 32.05
C GLU A 45 -21.86 -18.93 33.07
N LEU A 46 -21.27 -19.36 34.18
CA LEU A 46 -20.66 -18.47 35.18
C LEU A 46 -19.47 -17.68 34.60
N GLN A 47 -18.70 -18.28 33.69
CA GLN A 47 -17.63 -17.57 32.98
C GLN A 47 -18.19 -16.53 32.02
N LYS A 48 -19.20 -16.88 31.21
CA LYS A 48 -19.88 -15.94 30.30
C LYS A 48 -20.54 -14.77 31.04
N SER A 49 -21.11 -14.99 32.23
CA SER A 49 -21.70 -13.91 33.04
C SER A 49 -20.65 -12.97 33.64
N ARG A 50 -19.41 -13.45 33.82
CA ARG A 50 -18.26 -12.64 34.28
C ARG A 50 -17.54 -11.91 33.15
N GLU A 51 -17.77 -12.27 31.90
CA GLU A 51 -17.24 -11.54 30.75
C GLU A 51 -17.86 -10.15 30.70
N ARG A 52 -17.01 -9.12 30.76
CA ARG A 52 -17.46 -7.73 30.60
C ARG A 52 -17.84 -7.53 29.14
N LYS A 53 -19.11 -7.19 28.89
CA LYS A 53 -19.54 -6.79 27.55
C LYS A 53 -18.83 -5.48 27.21
N ASN A 54 -18.04 -5.48 26.15
CA ASN A 54 -17.49 -4.25 25.59
C ASN A 54 -18.66 -3.34 25.19
N GLY A 55 -18.55 -2.06 25.52
CA GLY A 55 -19.54 -1.05 25.15
C GLY A 55 -19.59 -0.82 23.65
N LEU A 56 -20.44 0.13 23.23
CA LEU A 56 -20.49 0.57 21.84
C LEU A 56 -19.17 1.21 21.45
N ASN A 57 -18.68 0.89 20.25
CA ASN A 57 -17.53 1.58 19.67
C ASN A 57 -17.89 3.06 19.36
N SER A 58 -16.91 3.95 19.23
CA SER A 58 -17.15 5.36 18.90
C SER A 58 -17.96 5.54 17.60
N LEU A 59 -17.70 4.69 16.60
CA LEU A 59 -18.43 4.62 15.34
C LEU A 59 -19.87 4.10 15.51
N GLU A 60 -20.04 3.03 16.31
CA GLU A 60 -21.37 2.46 16.60
C GLU A 60 -22.25 3.44 17.39
N SER A 61 -21.64 4.24 18.26
CA SER A 61 -22.32 5.26 19.06
C SER A 61 -22.78 6.44 18.21
N ALA A 62 -22.00 6.80 17.18
CA ALA A 62 -22.30 7.93 16.30
C ALA A 62 -23.30 7.59 15.18
N VAL A 63 -23.22 6.39 14.60
CA VAL A 63 -23.95 6.04 13.36
C VAL A 63 -24.96 4.89 13.59
N GLY A 64 -24.86 4.17 14.70
CA GLY A 64 -25.63 2.95 14.97
C GLY A 64 -24.93 1.69 14.46
N LYS A 65 -25.27 0.52 15.05
CA LYS A 65 -24.57 -0.76 14.82
C LYS A 65 -24.56 -1.21 13.35
N GLU A 66 -25.70 -1.10 12.66
CA GLU A 66 -25.83 -1.58 11.27
C GLU A 66 -24.98 -0.74 10.30
N ARG A 67 -25.00 0.58 10.46
CA ARG A 67 -24.21 1.48 9.61
C ARG A 67 -22.73 1.44 9.96
N ALA A 68 -22.38 1.31 11.23
CA ALA A 68 -20.99 1.11 11.64
C ALA A 68 -20.41 -0.20 11.09
N ALA A 69 -21.22 -1.27 11.00
CA ALA A 69 -20.83 -2.51 10.35
C ALA A 69 -20.58 -2.32 8.84
N GLN A 70 -21.45 -1.59 8.13
CA GLN A 70 -21.25 -1.28 6.71
C GLN A 70 -19.95 -0.49 6.46
N ILE A 71 -19.67 0.52 7.28
CA ILE A 71 -18.44 1.31 7.22
C ILE A 71 -17.21 0.43 7.51
N SER A 72 -17.30 -0.44 8.52
CA SER A 72 -16.21 -1.36 8.89
C SER A 72 -15.96 -2.43 7.82
N SER A 73 -17.00 -2.82 7.09
CA SER A 73 -16.92 -3.74 5.94
C SER A 73 -16.40 -3.07 4.66
N GLY A 74 -16.11 -1.77 4.68
CA GLY A 74 -15.58 -1.04 3.53
C GLY A 74 -16.60 -0.79 2.42
N GLU A 75 -17.88 -1.10 2.64
CA GLU A 75 -18.96 -0.64 1.78
C GLU A 75 -19.20 0.84 2.09
N GLY A 76 -18.60 1.70 1.27
CA GLY A 76 -18.79 3.14 1.37
C GLY A 76 -20.28 3.50 1.35
N PHE A 77 -20.66 4.51 2.14
CA PHE A 77 -22.03 4.99 2.22
C PHE A 77 -22.65 5.16 0.83
N SER A 78 -23.85 4.61 0.63
CA SER A 78 -24.73 5.04 -0.47
C SER A 78 -25.17 6.49 -0.18
N MET A 79 -24.35 7.47 -0.57
CA MET A 79 -24.82 8.85 -0.62
C MET A 79 -25.94 8.91 -1.67
N GLY A 80 -27.09 9.47 -1.30
CA GLY A 80 -28.23 9.71 -2.20
C GLY A 80 -27.96 10.74 -3.31
N SER A 81 -26.71 10.92 -3.73
CA SER A 81 -26.27 11.84 -4.78
C SER A 81 -25.48 11.10 -5.86
N GLY A 82 -26.21 10.48 -6.80
CA GLY A 82 -25.90 10.36 -8.23
C GLY A 82 -24.53 9.86 -8.74
N GLY A 83 -23.59 9.44 -7.89
CA GLY A 83 -22.29 8.91 -8.32
C GLY A 83 -22.34 7.40 -8.47
N LEU A 84 -21.95 6.88 -9.64
CA LEU A 84 -21.85 5.44 -9.89
C LEU A 84 -20.84 4.81 -8.91
N VAL A 85 -21.32 4.04 -7.95
CA VAL A 85 -20.48 3.24 -7.06
C VAL A 85 -19.94 2.06 -7.86
N LEU A 86 -18.70 2.18 -8.35
CA LEU A 86 -18.01 1.10 -9.05
C LEU A 86 -17.71 -0.03 -8.07
N THR A 87 -18.07 -1.26 -8.44
CA THR A 87 -17.80 -2.47 -7.65
C THR A 87 -16.28 -2.67 -7.49
N GLY A 88 -15.84 -3.40 -6.46
CA GLY A 88 -14.41 -3.63 -6.18
C GLY A 88 -13.65 -4.22 -7.37
N GLN A 89 -14.32 -4.99 -8.24
CA GLN A 89 -13.75 -5.52 -9.48
C GLN A 89 -13.59 -4.46 -10.57
N GLN A 90 -14.55 -3.55 -10.71
CA GLN A 90 -14.46 -2.45 -11.68
C GLN A 90 -13.36 -1.44 -11.30
N ARG A 91 -13.19 -1.17 -9.99
CA ARG A 91 -12.06 -0.36 -9.49
C ARG A 91 -10.71 -1.01 -9.81
N ALA A 92 -10.56 -2.31 -9.57
CA ALA A 92 -9.32 -3.03 -9.85
C ALA A 92 -8.98 -3.06 -11.35
N LYS A 93 -9.98 -3.16 -12.23
CA LYS A 93 -9.78 -3.08 -13.70
C LYS A 93 -9.31 -1.69 -14.14
N LEU A 94 -9.88 -0.63 -13.57
CA LEU A 94 -9.45 0.75 -13.84
C LEU A 94 -8.04 1.02 -13.31
N GLU A 95 -7.69 0.47 -12.15
CA GLU A 95 -6.34 0.59 -11.58
C GLU A 95 -5.31 -0.14 -12.45
N ALA A 96 -5.60 -1.36 -12.91
CA ALA A 96 -4.73 -2.09 -13.84
C ALA A 96 -4.54 -1.34 -15.17
N ALA A 97 -5.62 -0.80 -15.75
CA ALA A 97 -5.55 0.02 -16.97
C ALA A 97 -4.79 1.34 -16.74
N GLY A 98 -4.89 1.93 -15.55
CA GLY A 98 -4.15 3.13 -15.17
C GLY A 98 -2.64 2.89 -15.08
N ILE A 99 -2.21 1.72 -14.61
CA ILE A 99 -0.79 1.34 -14.56
C ILE A 99 -0.23 1.14 -15.97
N GLU A 100 -0.99 0.50 -16.87
CA GLU A 100 -0.59 0.31 -18.27
C GLU A 100 -0.50 1.64 -19.03
N ALA A 101 -1.50 2.53 -18.83
CA ALA A 101 -1.47 3.88 -19.39
C ALA A 101 -0.30 4.71 -18.83
N GLY A 102 -0.03 4.61 -17.53
CA GLY A 102 1.11 5.28 -16.89
C GLY A 102 2.47 4.78 -17.40
N MET A 103 2.60 3.48 -17.69
CA MET A 103 3.80 2.95 -18.33
C MET A 103 3.97 3.49 -19.76
N ARG A 104 2.89 3.56 -20.54
CA ARG A 104 2.94 4.11 -21.90
C ARG A 104 3.31 5.60 -21.90
N GLU A 105 2.74 6.37 -20.97
CA GLU A 105 3.06 7.79 -20.79
C GLU A 105 4.52 7.99 -20.34
N GLN A 106 5.05 7.10 -19.50
CA GLN A 106 6.48 7.11 -19.14
C GLN A 106 7.39 6.85 -20.34
N PHE A 107 7.09 5.87 -21.19
CA PHE A 107 7.85 5.63 -22.42
C PHE A 107 7.76 6.81 -23.40
N GLU A 108 6.58 7.44 -23.53
CA GLU A 108 6.42 8.64 -24.35
C GLU A 108 7.24 9.81 -23.79
N LYS A 109 7.22 10.05 -22.47
CA LYS A 109 8.07 11.07 -21.82
C LYS A 109 9.56 10.76 -21.92
N GLU A 110 9.98 9.50 -21.79
CA GLU A 110 11.37 9.08 -21.94
C GLU A 110 11.87 9.25 -23.39
N THR A 111 11.00 8.96 -24.37
CA THR A 111 11.29 9.19 -25.80
C THR A 111 11.47 10.69 -26.10
N MET A 112 10.66 11.55 -25.48
CA MET A 112 10.79 13.01 -25.60
C MET A 112 12.03 13.59 -24.90
N LEU A 113 12.58 12.93 -23.87
CA LEU A 113 13.76 13.40 -23.13
C LEU A 113 15.09 13.04 -23.81
N ARG A 114 15.03 12.24 -24.88
CA ARG A 114 16.21 11.80 -25.62
C ARG A 114 16.42 12.76 -26.80
N ASP A 115 17.58 13.42 -26.83
CA ASP A 115 17.93 14.48 -27.81
C ASP A 115 17.74 14.06 -29.29
N GLU A 116 17.71 12.76 -29.58
CA GLU A 116 17.45 12.18 -30.90
C GLU A 116 16.11 12.64 -31.51
N ASP A 117 15.06 12.80 -30.69
CA ASP A 117 13.72 13.22 -31.15
C ASP A 117 13.65 14.72 -31.46
N GLU A 118 14.41 15.54 -30.73
CA GLU A 118 14.51 16.98 -30.98
C GLU A 118 15.22 17.26 -32.32
N GLU A 119 16.27 16.49 -32.63
CA GLU A 119 16.97 16.54 -33.91
C GLU A 119 16.06 16.11 -35.07
N LEU A 120 15.25 15.07 -34.90
CA LEU A 120 14.28 14.62 -35.91
C LEU A 120 13.19 15.66 -36.19
N ARG A 121 12.67 16.34 -35.16
CA ARG A 121 11.69 17.43 -35.33
C ARG A 121 12.29 18.60 -36.10
N LYS A 122 13.52 18.99 -35.75
CA LYS A 122 14.24 20.06 -36.44
C LYS A 122 14.53 19.74 -37.90
N TYR A 123 14.81 18.47 -38.22
CA TYR A 123 14.98 18.00 -39.60
C TYR A 123 13.68 18.06 -40.41
N ILE A 124 12.56 17.63 -39.82
CA ILE A 124 11.23 17.71 -40.44
C ILE A 124 10.83 19.17 -40.66
N GLU A 125 11.03 20.03 -39.67
CA GLU A 125 10.74 21.46 -39.77
C GLU A 125 11.58 22.13 -40.87
N ALA A 126 12.88 21.82 -40.94
CA ALA A 126 13.75 22.31 -41.99
C ALA A 126 13.31 21.84 -43.39
N GLY A 127 12.87 20.59 -43.53
CA GLY A 127 12.31 20.05 -44.78
C GLY A 127 10.99 20.73 -45.18
N ILE A 128 10.06 20.90 -44.23
CA ILE A 128 8.76 21.53 -44.49
C ILE A 128 8.90 23.03 -44.79
N VAL A 129 9.84 23.74 -44.17
CA VAL A 129 10.13 25.16 -44.49
C VAL A 129 10.78 25.29 -45.88
N GLY A 130 11.56 24.29 -46.30
CA GLY A 130 12.08 24.17 -47.67
C GLY A 130 10.95 24.09 -48.71
N ASP A 131 9.93 23.27 -48.44
CA ASP A 131 8.79 23.08 -49.34
C ASP A 131 7.73 24.20 -49.25
N LYS A 132 7.48 24.78 -48.07
CA LYS A 132 6.53 25.89 -47.88
C LYS A 132 6.98 27.21 -48.51
N LYS A 133 8.29 27.43 -48.70
CA LYS A 133 8.79 28.60 -49.46
C LYS A 133 8.37 28.58 -50.93
N GLN A 134 7.82 27.48 -51.44
CA GLN A 134 7.21 27.42 -52.77
C GLN A 134 5.69 27.63 -52.77
N SER A 135 5.01 27.68 -51.62
CA SER A 135 3.53 27.70 -51.56
C SER A 135 2.89 28.89 -50.86
N GLU A 136 3.64 29.89 -50.36
CA GLU A 136 3.05 31.08 -49.74
C GLU A 136 2.64 32.14 -50.79
N SER A 137 1.51 31.88 -51.43
CA SER A 137 0.64 32.93 -51.96
C SER A 137 -0.83 32.49 -51.84
N SER A 138 -1.38 32.56 -50.62
CA SER A 138 -2.79 32.85 -50.30
C SER A 138 -3.28 32.08 -49.07
N SER A 139 -3.58 32.81 -47.99
CA SER A 139 -4.88 32.75 -47.28
C SER A 139 -4.80 33.58 -46.00
N GLY A 140 -5.65 34.61 -45.93
CA GLY A 140 -5.80 35.49 -44.77
C GLY A 140 -6.62 34.85 -43.64
N PRO A 141 -6.61 35.44 -42.43
CA PRO A 141 -7.24 34.84 -41.26
C PRO A 141 -8.71 35.25 -41.19
N THR A 142 -9.63 34.30 -41.38
CA THR A 142 -11.03 34.47 -40.97
C THR A 142 -11.19 33.84 -39.59
N HIS A 143 -10.97 34.63 -38.55
CA HIS A 143 -11.14 34.19 -37.17
C HIS A 143 -12.62 34.27 -36.76
N ARG A 144 -13.24 33.12 -36.46
CA ARG A 144 -14.62 33.05 -35.93
C ARG A 144 -14.58 33.09 -34.40
N PRO A 145 -15.30 34.00 -33.72
CA PRO A 145 -15.22 34.16 -32.26
C PRO A 145 -15.73 32.92 -31.49
N GLN A 146 -16.64 32.14 -32.06
CA GLN A 146 -17.21 30.95 -31.41
C GLN A 146 -16.18 29.84 -31.19
N GLU A 147 -15.20 29.69 -32.09
CA GLU A 147 -14.16 28.67 -31.95
C GLU A 147 -13.21 29.01 -30.79
N THR A 148 -12.96 30.32 -30.56
CA THR A 148 -12.11 30.77 -29.45
C THR A 148 -12.71 30.50 -28.08
N GLU A 149 -14.02 30.69 -27.92
CA GLU A 149 -14.72 30.44 -26.66
C GLU A 149 -14.74 28.95 -26.33
N ILE A 150 -14.94 28.09 -27.34
CA ILE A 150 -14.89 26.63 -27.19
C ILE A 150 -13.47 26.19 -26.80
N LEU A 151 -12.45 26.74 -27.46
CA LEU A 151 -11.04 26.44 -27.17
C LEU A 151 -10.63 26.90 -25.76
N MET A 152 -11.07 28.08 -25.35
CA MET A 152 -10.80 28.63 -24.01
C MET A 152 -11.51 27.82 -22.91
N ARG A 153 -12.73 27.34 -23.17
CA ARG A 153 -13.45 26.44 -22.26
C ARG A 153 -12.80 25.06 -22.16
N ALA A 154 -12.26 24.54 -23.26
CA ALA A 154 -11.48 23.31 -23.25
C ALA A 154 -10.18 23.47 -22.45
N ALA A 155 -9.46 24.58 -22.65
CA ALA A 155 -8.24 24.90 -21.91
C ALA A 155 -8.48 25.02 -20.40
N ALA A 156 -9.58 25.65 -19.98
CA ALA A 156 -9.96 25.77 -18.57
C ALA A 156 -10.22 24.39 -17.91
N LYS A 157 -10.77 23.42 -18.65
CA LYS A 157 -10.95 22.05 -18.16
C LYS A 157 -9.63 21.26 -18.07
N MET A 158 -8.68 21.55 -18.96
CA MET A 158 -7.35 20.92 -18.97
C MET A 158 -6.41 21.49 -17.88
N ALA A 159 -6.63 22.72 -17.42
CA ALA A 159 -5.79 23.36 -16.41
C ALA A 159 -5.77 22.61 -15.06
N GLY A 160 -6.86 21.93 -14.69
CA GLY A 160 -6.91 21.11 -13.46
C GLY A 160 -6.04 19.85 -13.53
N VAL A 161 -5.85 19.28 -14.71
CA VAL A 161 -5.05 18.04 -14.92
C VAL A 161 -3.55 18.32 -14.81
N ARG A 162 -3.09 19.48 -15.28
CA ARG A 162 -1.68 19.93 -15.18
C ARG A 162 -1.15 20.05 -13.74
N SER A 163 -2.04 20.28 -12.78
CA SER A 163 -1.65 20.40 -11.36
C SER A 163 -1.12 19.09 -10.75
N ASN A 164 -1.38 17.94 -11.38
CA ASN A 164 -0.81 16.66 -10.95
C ASN A 164 0.60 16.45 -11.52
N GLU A 165 0.87 16.90 -12.75
CA GLU A 165 2.21 16.88 -13.34
C GLU A 165 3.19 17.75 -12.54
N GLU A 166 2.74 18.90 -12.04
CA GLU A 166 3.56 19.78 -11.18
C GLU A 166 3.89 19.15 -9.81
N LYS A 167 2.98 18.35 -9.25
CA LYS A 167 3.24 17.59 -8.01
C LYS A 167 4.24 16.46 -8.21
N GLU A 168 4.28 15.83 -9.39
CA GLU A 168 5.30 14.83 -9.73
C GLU A 168 6.69 15.47 -9.85
N LEU A 169 6.79 16.67 -10.44
CA LEU A 169 8.04 17.42 -10.54
C LEU A 169 8.55 17.89 -9.16
N LEU A 170 7.66 18.33 -8.26
CA LEU A 170 8.01 18.69 -6.88
C LEU A 170 8.38 17.46 -6.03
N SER A 171 7.71 16.32 -6.24
CA SER A 171 8.03 15.04 -5.61
C SER A 171 9.46 14.61 -5.95
N ASN A 172 9.84 14.69 -7.23
CA ASN A 172 11.19 14.34 -7.68
C ASN A 172 12.26 15.28 -7.09
N GLN A 173 11.96 16.57 -6.92
CA GLN A 173 12.83 17.53 -6.21
C GLN A 173 13.00 17.15 -4.73
N MET A 174 11.94 16.71 -4.05
CA MET A 174 12.01 16.26 -2.65
C MET A 174 12.74 14.92 -2.49
N LEU A 175 12.63 14.02 -3.46
CA LEU A 175 13.41 12.76 -3.52
C LEU A 175 14.89 13.01 -3.79
N ALA A 176 15.21 13.94 -4.70
CA ALA A 176 16.59 14.38 -4.97
C ALA A 176 17.20 15.20 -3.81
N GLY A 177 16.35 15.79 -2.95
CA GLY A 177 16.75 16.56 -1.78
C GLY A 177 17.08 15.73 -0.53
N ILE A 178 16.91 14.41 -0.56
CA ILE A 178 17.40 13.52 0.51
C ILE A 178 18.89 13.29 0.24
N PRO A 179 19.82 13.80 1.06
CA PRO A 179 21.23 13.46 0.91
C PRO A 179 21.36 11.94 1.01
N GLU A 180 21.87 11.33 -0.06
CA GLU A 180 22.09 9.89 -0.11
C GLU A 180 23.04 9.48 1.01
N VAL A 181 22.47 8.90 2.07
CA VAL A 181 23.27 8.19 3.06
C VAL A 181 23.81 6.96 2.34
N ASN A 182 25.13 6.82 2.27
CA ASN A 182 25.79 5.66 1.66
C ASN A 182 25.38 4.36 2.38
N LEU A 183 24.23 3.80 1.97
CA LEU A 183 23.79 2.46 2.31
C LEU A 183 24.78 1.54 1.62
N GLY A 184 25.67 0.91 2.39
CA GLY A 184 26.64 -0.04 1.85
C GLY A 184 25.97 -1.06 0.92
N ILE A 185 26.73 -1.61 -0.04
CA ILE A 185 26.20 -2.42 -1.15
C ILE A 185 25.21 -3.49 -0.68
N ASN A 186 25.47 -4.16 0.45
CA ASN A 186 24.58 -5.17 1.04
C ASN A 186 23.20 -4.63 1.44
N ALA A 187 23.14 -3.42 2.03
CA ALA A 187 21.88 -2.79 2.41
C ALA A 187 21.08 -2.36 1.18
N ARG A 188 21.77 -1.86 0.15
CA ARG A 188 21.17 -1.52 -1.15
C ARG A 188 20.57 -2.77 -1.81
N MET A 189 21.33 -3.86 -1.88
CA MET A 189 20.88 -5.13 -2.45
C MET A 189 19.70 -5.71 -1.66
N SER A 190 19.73 -5.66 -0.33
CA SER A 190 18.60 -6.12 0.49
C SER A 190 17.34 -5.30 0.26
N ASN A 191 17.46 -4.00 0.05
CA ASN A 191 16.31 -3.14 -0.25
C ASN A 191 15.75 -3.45 -1.64
N ILE A 192 16.60 -3.64 -2.65
CA ILE A 192 16.19 -4.04 -4.01
C ILE A 192 15.45 -5.36 -3.98
N VAL A 193 15.99 -6.38 -3.29
CA VAL A 193 15.34 -7.69 -3.18
C VAL A 193 14.00 -7.59 -2.46
N ALA A 194 13.92 -6.80 -1.38
CA ALA A 194 12.68 -6.62 -0.63
C ALA A 194 11.60 -5.87 -1.43
N THR A 195 11.98 -4.83 -2.19
CA THR A 195 11.03 -4.09 -3.04
C THR A 195 10.59 -4.90 -4.25
N GLU A 196 11.49 -5.68 -4.86
CA GLU A 196 11.14 -6.58 -5.95
C GLU A 196 10.19 -7.69 -5.48
N ALA A 197 10.42 -8.26 -4.29
CA ALA A 197 9.51 -9.26 -3.71
C ALA A 197 8.11 -8.70 -3.47
N LYS A 198 7.99 -7.51 -2.87
CA LYS A 198 6.71 -6.84 -2.63
C LYS A 198 6.00 -6.45 -3.94
N LYS A 199 6.76 -6.03 -4.96
CA LYS A 199 6.23 -5.75 -6.30
C LYS A 199 5.61 -6.99 -6.93
N LYS A 200 6.30 -8.15 -6.87
CA LYS A 200 5.78 -9.43 -7.35
C LYS A 200 4.52 -9.86 -6.60
N GLU A 201 4.50 -9.70 -5.27
CA GLU A 201 3.32 -10.01 -4.45
C GLU A 201 2.11 -9.14 -4.83
N LEU A 202 2.31 -7.83 -5.03
CA LEU A 202 1.23 -6.91 -5.44
C LEU A 202 0.67 -7.29 -6.81
N LEU A 203 1.56 -7.60 -7.78
CA LEU A 203 1.14 -8.08 -9.10
C LEU A 203 0.37 -9.40 -9.02
N GLU A 204 0.83 -10.37 -8.21
CA GLU A 204 0.11 -11.63 -8.02
C GLU A 204 -1.27 -11.41 -7.39
N LYS A 205 -1.36 -10.55 -6.37
CA LYS A 205 -2.64 -10.15 -5.76
C LYS A 205 -3.57 -9.50 -6.77
N ALA A 206 -3.06 -8.59 -7.61
CA ALA A 206 -3.84 -7.93 -8.65
C ALA A 206 -4.35 -8.94 -9.70
N MET A 207 -3.50 -9.87 -10.16
CA MET A 207 -3.88 -10.91 -11.11
C MET A 207 -4.93 -11.88 -10.53
N ARG A 208 -4.75 -12.33 -9.28
CA ARG A 208 -5.71 -13.22 -8.60
C ARG A 208 -7.05 -12.53 -8.36
N LYS A 209 -7.03 -11.27 -7.93
CA LYS A 209 -8.23 -10.44 -7.75
C LYS A 209 -8.97 -10.23 -9.07
N ALA A 210 -8.25 -10.03 -10.18
CA ALA A 210 -8.82 -9.94 -11.51
C ALA A 210 -9.44 -11.28 -11.98
N ALA A 211 -8.85 -12.41 -11.59
CA ALA A 211 -9.37 -13.75 -11.85
C ALA A 211 -10.50 -14.21 -10.90
N GLY A 212 -10.86 -13.40 -9.88
CA GLY A 212 -11.88 -13.73 -8.89
C GLY A 212 -11.45 -14.79 -7.87
N LEU A 213 -10.15 -15.08 -7.77
CA LEU A 213 -9.61 -16.01 -6.77
C LEU A 213 -9.35 -15.28 -5.43
N PRO A 214 -9.47 -15.99 -4.28
CA PRO A 214 -9.19 -15.41 -2.98
C PRO A 214 -7.73 -14.95 -2.86
N GLU A 215 -7.53 -13.90 -2.06
CA GLU A 215 -6.22 -13.27 -1.85
C GLU A 215 -5.23 -14.30 -1.25
N PRO A 216 -3.96 -14.33 -1.72
CA PRO A 216 -2.95 -15.20 -1.13
C PRO A 216 -2.72 -14.83 0.34
N GLU A 217 -2.63 -15.84 1.21
CA GLU A 217 -2.34 -15.62 2.62
C GLU A 217 -1.00 -14.88 2.79
N PRO A 218 -0.93 -13.91 3.72
CA PRO A 218 0.29 -13.15 3.95
C PRO A 218 1.39 -14.13 4.40
N LYS A 219 2.48 -14.19 3.64
CA LYS A 219 3.68 -14.91 4.07
C LYS A 219 4.24 -14.17 5.29
N GLU A 220 4.22 -14.81 6.45
CA GLU A 220 4.75 -14.24 7.69
C GLU A 220 6.18 -13.74 7.48
N GLU A 221 6.40 -12.42 7.51
CA GLU A 221 7.75 -11.87 7.57
C GLU A 221 8.39 -12.32 8.90
N PRO A 222 9.66 -12.77 8.90
CA PRO A 222 10.33 -13.15 10.13
C PRO A 222 10.35 -11.97 11.10
N ASP A 223 9.74 -12.19 12.25
CA ASP A 223 9.46 -11.24 13.32
C ASP A 223 10.72 -10.44 13.68
N LYS A 224 10.83 -9.21 13.15
CA LYS A 224 11.92 -8.28 13.49
C LYS A 224 11.67 -7.81 14.91
N LYS A 225 12.14 -8.59 15.89
CA LYS A 225 12.19 -8.25 17.32
C LYS A 225 12.63 -6.80 17.44
N ARG A 226 11.68 -5.94 17.79
CA ARG A 226 11.89 -4.51 18.03
C ARG A 226 13.00 -4.41 19.07
N ARG A 227 14.21 -4.06 18.65
CA ARG A 227 15.29 -3.69 19.57
C ARG A 227 14.84 -2.39 20.24
N ARG A 228 14.07 -2.51 21.33
CA ARG A 228 13.86 -1.39 22.25
C ARG A 228 15.23 -1.10 22.84
N GLY A 229 15.89 -0.07 22.31
CA GLY A 229 17.10 0.47 22.90
C GLY A 229 16.78 0.84 24.34
N ASN A 230 17.56 0.28 25.28
CA ASN A 230 17.54 0.67 26.68
C ASN A 230 17.99 2.14 26.76
N PHE A 231 17.04 3.07 26.77
CA PHE A 231 17.31 4.46 27.10
C PHE A 231 17.34 4.56 28.63
N GLN A 232 18.55 4.50 29.21
CA GLN A 232 18.74 4.86 30.61
C GLN A 232 18.83 6.39 30.71
N PRO A 233 18.03 7.05 31.56
CA PRO A 233 18.24 8.46 31.85
C PRO A 233 19.53 8.60 32.66
N ARG A 234 20.48 9.40 32.13
CA ARG A 234 21.65 9.84 32.90
C ARG A 234 21.15 10.78 34.01
N ARG A 235 21.47 10.46 35.26
CA ARG A 235 21.46 11.40 36.39
C ARG A 235 22.75 12.20 36.39
#